data_AF-A0A5C7LRP4-F1
#
_entry.id   AF-A0A5C7LRP4-F1
#
_cell.length_a   1.000
_cell.length_b   1.000
_cell.length_c   1.000
_cell.angle_alpha   90.00
_cell.angle_beta   90.00
_cell.angle_gamma   90.00
#
_symmetry.space_group_name_H-M   'P 1'
#
loop_
_entity.id
_entity.type
_entity.pdbx_description
1 polymer ?
#
loop_
_entity_poly.entity_id
_entity_poly.type
_entity_poly.pdbx_seq_one_letter_code
_entity_poly.pdbx_strand_id
1 'polypeptide(L)'
;MNAVDGEVLPPNTELSPGGGSDKMNAKAKRFDLVTANRDFFVFKEALYVADPWPRKLDDLAFDRLCYAVLQSPSIQEIREIKHQLTALAVDRTEELGHLVQMGEAVWDMRALDFVETDLKPVYATSIEPVGDRVAASTFLLSLAKGDKDLAEDYVQALAPLFMSKRPTGVVWFVGDGANGKSSLIDAMYRIIGPFLTSVTTSTLEDGRDVPRLLGILGNLVRESSEARVTDTERYKALGTHEPFYVHKFHSQESYEIKSDFHTVFNANNVPVFSDKTNGTRRRTIIVPFPNRFKEDEDFNNRTFTPDFLGGLLSLLLDGAQQLRDSNYRYSFSETTIRAKGDYDEETNSAEAYLQALRHDGVEAFGNYLNLRNDYDSWCSEHGFVPLGMTNVKRVFKPYVDPKPRTVRLGDKTVKWYFFVDATTLPSELQRISSSRVGIMAREKSKIIDEATADLDKDIQLLLTDKEDIQ
;
A
#
# COMPACT_ATOMS: atom_id res chain seq x y z
N MET A 1 48.90 30.72 86.39
CA MET A 1 48.59 29.41 86.97
C MET A 1 47.40 28.83 86.21
N ASN A 2 47.52 27.55 85.83
CA ASN A 2 46.47 26.63 85.34
C ASN A 2 46.14 26.65 83.83
N ALA A 3 46.80 25.76 83.08
CA ALA A 3 46.26 24.49 82.54
C ALA A 3 44.73 24.26 82.59
N VAL A 4 44.02 23.58 81.68
CA VAL A 4 44.30 22.73 80.49
C VAL A 4 42.92 22.34 79.88
N ASP A 5 42.91 22.01 78.58
CA ASP A 5 41.97 21.19 77.76
C ASP A 5 40.53 21.59 77.38
N GLY A 6 40.20 21.32 76.11
CA GLY A 6 38.93 20.66 75.73
C GLY A 6 38.14 21.24 74.54
N GLU A 7 38.35 20.67 73.33
CA GLU A 7 37.48 20.56 72.13
C GLU A 7 36.24 21.46 71.93
N VAL A 8 36.15 22.14 70.76
CA VAL A 8 34.93 22.22 69.91
C VAL A 8 35.32 22.51 68.43
N LEU A 9 34.92 21.63 67.49
CA LEU A 9 34.66 21.96 66.06
C LEU A 9 33.15 22.24 65.94
N PRO A 10 32.65 23.25 65.17
CA PRO A 10 32.41 23.11 63.70
C PRO A 10 32.38 24.49 62.95
N PRO A 11 31.91 24.64 61.68
CA PRO A 11 31.59 23.67 60.63
C PRO A 11 32.43 23.86 59.34
N ASN A 12 32.57 22.76 58.58
CA ASN A 12 32.97 22.79 57.18
C ASN A 12 31.91 23.51 56.35
N THR A 13 32.30 24.61 55.72
CA THR A 13 31.59 25.20 54.58
C THR A 13 32.54 25.10 53.41
N GLU A 14 32.28 24.18 52.48
CA GLU A 14 32.67 24.31 51.07
C GLU A 14 31.94 23.23 50.25
N LEU A 15 30.83 23.66 49.63
CA LEU A 15 30.24 23.00 48.48
C LEU A 15 31.02 23.47 47.24
N SER A 16 31.78 22.57 46.62
CA SER A 16 32.41 22.81 45.32
C SER A 16 31.44 22.50 44.17
N PRO A 17 31.19 23.43 43.22
CA PRO A 17 30.54 23.12 41.94
C PRO A 17 31.62 22.90 40.86
N GLY A 18 32.12 21.67 40.71
CA GLY A 18 33.21 21.34 39.79
C GLY A 18 32.92 20.26 38.73
N GLY A 19 31.69 19.73 38.65
CA GLY A 19 31.39 18.53 37.84
C GLY A 19 30.80 18.76 36.45
N GLY A 20 30.42 20.00 36.11
CA GLY A 20 29.63 20.29 34.90
C GLY A 20 30.47 20.48 33.63
N SER A 21 31.56 21.24 33.70
CA SER A 21 32.37 21.62 32.54
C SER A 21 33.19 20.45 31.96
N ASP A 22 33.79 19.61 32.80
CA ASP A 22 34.59 18.46 32.37
C ASP A 22 33.73 17.37 31.72
N LYS A 23 32.51 17.16 32.22
CA LYS A 23 31.55 16.22 31.61
C LYS A 23 31.04 16.70 30.27
N MET A 24 30.76 18.00 30.11
CA MET A 24 30.39 18.58 28.81
C MET A 24 31.54 18.45 27.80
N ASN A 25 32.78 18.69 28.23
CA ASN A 25 33.97 18.55 27.39
C ASN A 25 34.22 17.09 26.95
N ALA A 26 34.01 16.12 27.85
CA ALA A 26 34.12 14.69 27.51
C ALA A 26 33.05 14.22 26.51
N LYS A 27 31.80 14.69 26.64
CA LYS A 27 30.73 14.38 25.68
C LYS A 27 31.02 14.95 24.29
N ALA A 28 31.42 16.22 24.21
CA ALA A 28 31.79 16.85 22.95
C ALA A 28 32.91 16.09 22.22
N LYS A 29 33.98 15.72 22.93
CA LYS A 29 35.06 14.91 22.37
C LYS A 29 34.60 13.56 21.81
N ARG A 30 33.65 12.90 22.46
CA ARG A 30 33.12 11.61 22.00
C ARG A 30 32.23 11.77 20.77
N PHE A 31 31.44 12.84 20.71
CA PHE A 31 30.72 13.22 19.49
C PHE A 31 31.68 13.49 18.33
N ASP A 32 32.76 14.23 18.57
CA ASP A 32 33.80 14.52 17.57
C ASP A 32 34.47 13.24 17.06
N LEU A 33 34.75 12.25 17.93
CA LEU A 33 35.32 10.96 17.52
C LEU A 33 34.41 10.17 16.57
N VAL A 34 33.09 10.21 16.80
CA VAL A 34 32.09 9.54 15.96
C VAL A 34 31.98 10.25 14.61
N THR A 35 32.03 11.58 14.61
CA THR A 35 31.81 12.41 13.42
C THR A 35 33.06 12.67 12.58
N ALA A 36 34.25 12.54 13.18
CA ALA A 36 35.52 12.82 12.51
C ALA A 36 35.69 12.04 11.20
N ASN A 37 36.01 12.78 10.13
CA ASN A 37 36.29 12.28 8.79
C ASN A 37 35.15 11.49 8.14
N ARG A 38 33.89 11.75 8.53
CA ARG A 38 32.71 11.10 7.97
C ARG A 38 31.69 12.14 7.54
N ASP A 39 31.17 11.99 6.32
CA ASP A 39 30.10 12.84 5.81
C ASP A 39 28.75 12.22 6.17
N PHE A 40 28.15 12.70 7.26
CA PHE A 40 26.81 12.32 7.68
C PHE A 40 25.78 13.28 7.13
N PHE A 41 24.68 12.74 6.64
CA PHE A 41 23.56 13.52 6.12
C PHE A 41 22.24 12.83 6.44
N VAL A 42 21.15 13.60 6.41
CA VAL A 42 19.80 13.08 6.51
C VAL A 42 19.23 12.94 5.10
N PHE A 43 18.53 11.85 4.87
CA PHE A 43 17.76 11.61 3.65
C PHE A 43 16.45 10.92 4.03
N LYS A 44 15.31 11.54 3.68
CA LYS A 44 13.96 11.04 3.96
C LYS A 44 13.82 10.57 5.43
N GLU A 45 14.19 11.47 6.34
CA GLU A 45 14.19 11.28 7.81
C GLU A 45 15.17 10.24 8.39
N ALA A 46 15.93 9.55 7.53
CA ALA A 46 16.92 8.58 7.98
C ALA A 46 18.34 9.16 7.91
N LEU A 47 19.19 8.74 8.85
CA LEU A 47 20.60 9.11 8.89
C LEU A 47 21.41 8.22 7.94
N TYR A 48 22.28 8.84 7.14
CA TYR A 48 23.21 8.19 6.22
C TYR A 48 24.64 8.62 6.51
N VAL A 49 25.60 7.80 6.07
CA VAL A 49 27.00 8.17 5.93
C VAL A 49 27.45 7.93 4.50
N ALA A 50 28.18 8.87 3.91
CA ALA A 50 28.82 8.69 2.61
C ALA A 50 30.23 8.11 2.78
N ASP A 51 30.42 6.82 2.44
CA ASP A 51 31.76 6.19 2.43
C ASP A 51 31.80 4.87 1.63
N PRO A 52 32.37 4.83 0.41
CA PRO A 52 32.41 5.93 -0.55
C PRO A 52 31.02 6.23 -1.13
N TRP A 53 30.05 5.34 -0.96
CA TRP A 53 28.65 5.48 -1.38
C TRP A 53 27.74 5.70 -0.17
N PRO A 54 26.58 6.37 -0.36
CA PRO A 54 25.56 6.49 0.66
C PRO A 54 25.16 5.15 1.29
N ARG A 55 25.21 5.08 2.62
CA ARG A 55 24.72 3.92 3.38
C ARG A 55 23.83 4.37 4.51
N LYS A 56 22.61 3.82 4.56
CA LYS A 56 21.66 4.05 5.65
C LYS A 56 22.24 3.52 6.96
N LEU A 57 22.11 4.29 8.03
CA LEU A 57 22.50 3.92 9.39
C LEU A 57 21.27 3.58 10.21
N ASP A 58 20.84 2.31 10.10
CA ASP A 58 19.93 1.74 11.09
C ASP A 58 20.57 1.70 12.49
N ASP A 59 19.78 1.35 13.52
CA ASP A 59 20.26 1.33 14.90
C ASP A 59 21.49 0.42 15.06
N LEU A 60 21.46 -0.78 14.47
CA LEU A 60 22.57 -1.73 14.57
C LEU A 60 23.85 -1.25 13.87
N ALA A 61 23.72 -0.62 12.70
CA ALA A 61 24.82 -0.05 11.94
C ALA A 61 25.43 1.15 12.67
N PHE A 62 24.59 1.99 13.28
CA PHE A 62 25.03 3.13 14.06
C PHE A 62 25.74 2.70 15.36
N ASP A 63 25.18 1.71 16.08
CA ASP A 63 25.78 1.13 17.27
C ASP A 63 27.16 0.57 16.97
N ARG A 64 27.29 -0.22 15.90
CA ARG A 64 28.59 -0.77 15.46
C ARG A 64 29.62 0.32 15.15
N LEU A 65 29.19 1.42 14.52
CA LEU A 65 30.06 2.56 14.26
C LEU A 65 30.55 3.20 15.56
N CYS A 66 29.66 3.38 16.54
CA CYS A 66 30.01 3.93 17.84
C CYS A 66 30.97 3.02 18.62
N TYR A 67 30.71 1.71 18.68
CA TYR A 67 31.59 0.75 19.35
C TYR A 67 32.98 0.63 18.71
N ALA A 68 33.11 0.93 17.41
CA ALA A 68 34.40 0.90 16.72
C ALA A 68 35.33 2.06 17.10
N VAL A 69 34.79 3.20 17.55
CA VAL A 69 35.57 4.43 17.80
C VAL A 69 35.54 4.87 19.27
N LEU A 70 34.52 4.48 20.02
CA LEU A 70 34.37 4.83 21.43
C LEU A 70 34.84 3.69 22.33
N GLN A 71 35.53 4.04 23.42
CA GLN A 71 35.86 3.09 24.48
C GLN A 71 34.61 2.87 25.36
N SER A 72 34.02 1.68 25.25
CA SER A 72 32.89 1.18 26.05
C SER A 72 31.72 2.18 26.22
N PRO A 73 31.10 2.65 25.12
CA PRO A 73 29.96 3.56 25.20
C PRO A 73 28.74 2.88 25.82
N SER A 74 27.96 3.66 26.57
CA SER A 74 26.65 3.21 27.07
C SER A 74 25.58 3.33 25.98
N ILE A 75 24.51 2.54 26.05
CA ILE A 75 23.38 2.62 25.11
C ILE A 75 22.76 4.03 25.09
N GLN A 76 22.62 4.66 26.27
CA GLN A 76 22.06 6.00 26.38
C GLN A 76 22.94 7.04 25.69
N GLU A 77 24.26 6.89 25.79
CA GLU A 77 25.21 7.76 25.12
C GLU A 77 25.16 7.60 23.60
N ILE A 78 25.09 6.37 23.08
CA ILE A 78 24.93 6.13 21.64
C ILE A 78 23.65 6.79 21.11
N ARG A 79 22.54 6.66 21.85
CA ARG A 79 21.27 7.31 21.51
C ARG A 79 21.36 8.84 21.51
N GLU A 80 22.05 9.42 22.50
CA GLU A 80 22.26 10.86 22.59
C GLU A 80 23.09 11.37 21.41
N ILE A 81 24.18 10.68 21.06
CA ILE A 81 25.02 11.00 19.89
C ILE A 81 24.21 10.87 18.60
N LYS A 82 23.43 9.79 18.44
CA LYS A 82 22.57 9.60 17.25
C LYS A 82 21.58 10.74 17.11
N HIS A 83 20.91 11.11 18.19
CA HIS A 83 19.91 12.17 18.18
C HIS A 83 20.53 13.53 17.83
N GLN A 84 21.66 13.88 18.47
CA GLN A 84 22.39 15.11 18.16
C GLN A 84 22.88 15.11 16.71
N LEU A 85 23.40 13.99 16.21
CA LEU A 85 23.90 13.88 14.85
C LEU A 85 22.79 14.01 13.82
N THR A 86 21.65 13.33 14.00
CA THR A 86 20.48 13.49 13.12
C THR A 86 19.98 14.93 13.10
N ALA A 87 20.01 15.64 14.23
CA ALA A 87 19.58 17.04 14.30
C ALA A 87 20.56 18.02 13.63
N LEU A 88 21.85 17.70 13.59
CA LEU A 88 22.91 18.56 13.03
C LEU A 88 23.26 18.23 11.57
N ALA A 89 23.00 17.00 11.14
CA ALA A 89 23.32 16.54 9.79
C ALA A 89 22.50 17.29 8.73
N VAL A 90 23.14 17.62 7.61
CA VAL A 90 22.50 18.32 6.50
C VAL A 90 21.44 17.41 5.87
N ASP A 91 20.22 17.92 5.68
CA ASP A 91 19.19 17.21 4.91
C ASP A 91 19.46 17.35 3.40
N ARG A 92 19.81 16.24 2.76
CA ARG A 92 20.09 16.17 1.32
C ARG A 92 18.93 15.54 0.53
N THR A 93 17.74 15.47 1.12
CA THR A 93 16.56 14.87 0.48
C THR A 93 16.22 15.52 -0.87
N GLU A 94 16.22 16.85 -0.95
CA GLU A 94 15.89 17.56 -2.19
C GLU A 94 16.99 17.44 -3.27
N GLU A 95 18.25 17.40 -2.83
CA GLU A 95 19.43 17.29 -3.68
C GLU A 95 19.56 15.88 -4.30
N LEU A 96 19.28 14.84 -3.53
CA LEU A 96 19.54 13.45 -3.95
C LEU A 96 18.27 12.66 -4.29
N GLY A 97 17.10 13.09 -3.81
CA GLY A 97 15.86 12.30 -3.86
C GLY A 97 15.23 12.15 -5.25
N HIS A 98 15.79 12.80 -6.25
CA HIS A 98 15.38 12.70 -7.64
C HIS A 98 16.39 11.92 -8.51
N LEU A 99 17.53 11.52 -7.95
CA LEU A 99 18.60 10.86 -8.71
C LEU A 99 18.60 9.36 -8.40
N VAL A 100 18.79 8.55 -9.44
CA VAL A 100 18.95 7.10 -9.33
C VAL A 100 20.20 6.68 -10.10
N GLN A 101 21.19 6.13 -9.40
CA GLN A 101 22.36 5.52 -10.04
C GLN A 101 21.95 4.19 -10.70
N MET A 102 22.28 4.00 -11.97
CA MET A 102 22.01 2.78 -12.75
C MET A 102 23.29 2.33 -13.45
N GLY A 103 24.07 1.46 -12.80
CA GLY A 103 25.45 1.17 -13.19
C GLY A 103 26.31 2.43 -13.15
N GLU A 104 26.89 2.84 -14.28
CA GLU A 104 27.72 4.06 -14.38
C GLU A 104 26.92 5.35 -14.66
N ALA A 105 25.66 5.24 -15.12
CA ALA A 105 24.84 6.38 -15.47
C ALA A 105 23.94 6.83 -14.31
N VAL A 106 23.59 8.12 -14.27
CA VAL A 106 22.64 8.67 -13.29
C VAL A 106 21.39 9.12 -14.02
N TRP A 107 20.26 8.52 -13.65
CA TRP A 107 18.93 8.93 -14.12
C TRP A 107 18.38 10.03 -13.22
N ASP A 108 18.00 11.16 -13.82
CA ASP A 108 17.28 12.23 -13.13
C ASP A 108 15.77 12.05 -13.34
N MET A 109 15.05 11.74 -12.26
CA MET A 109 13.59 11.51 -12.25
C MET A 109 12.76 12.78 -12.46
N ARG A 110 13.36 13.98 -12.39
CA ARG A 110 12.72 15.26 -12.73
C ARG A 110 12.86 15.54 -14.23
N ALA A 111 14.06 15.39 -14.76
CA ALA A 111 14.34 15.60 -16.19
C ALA A 111 13.78 14.46 -17.06
N LEU A 112 13.70 13.25 -16.49
CA LEU A 112 13.47 11.98 -17.19
C LEU A 112 14.51 11.75 -18.29
N ASP A 113 15.76 11.97 -17.93
CA ASP A 113 16.93 11.79 -18.78
C ASP A 113 18.16 11.44 -17.94
N PHE A 114 19.20 10.94 -18.60
CA PHE A 114 20.50 10.73 -17.96
C PHE A 114 21.26 12.04 -17.84
N VAL A 115 21.93 12.22 -16.70
CA VAL A 115 22.68 13.43 -16.38
C VAL A 115 24.11 13.11 -15.97
N GLU A 116 25.03 14.00 -16.29
CA GLU A 116 26.38 13.99 -15.73
C GLU A 116 26.36 14.70 -14.37
N THR A 117 26.82 14.01 -13.32
CA THR A 117 26.88 14.57 -11.98
C THR A 117 27.95 13.88 -11.14
N ASP A 118 28.62 14.66 -10.29
CA ASP A 118 29.56 14.13 -9.28
C ASP A 118 28.83 13.71 -7.98
N LEU A 119 27.52 13.98 -7.90
CA LEU A 119 26.70 13.57 -6.77
C LEU A 119 26.61 12.04 -6.73
N LYS A 120 26.54 11.51 -5.50
CA LYS A 120 26.36 10.07 -5.27
C LYS A 120 24.94 9.82 -4.78
N PRO A 121 24.03 9.34 -5.64
CA PRO A 121 22.63 9.16 -5.28
C PRO A 121 22.46 8.14 -4.16
N VAL A 122 21.41 8.31 -3.36
CA VAL A 122 20.99 7.30 -2.37
C VAL A 122 20.33 6.11 -3.07
N TYR A 123 19.51 6.38 -4.09
CA TYR A 123 18.90 5.36 -4.91
C TYR A 123 19.91 4.82 -5.91
N ALA A 124 20.14 3.50 -5.91
CA ALA A 124 21.15 2.88 -6.76
C ALA A 124 20.80 1.45 -7.16
N THR A 125 21.10 1.08 -8.40
CA THR A 125 21.03 -0.30 -8.88
C THR A 125 22.26 -0.66 -9.70
N SER A 126 22.65 -1.93 -9.62
CA SER A 126 23.68 -2.51 -10.48
C SER A 126 23.16 -2.89 -11.87
N ILE A 127 21.85 -2.79 -12.12
CA ILE A 127 21.26 -3.06 -13.43
C ILE A 127 21.42 -1.81 -14.30
N GLU A 128 22.14 -1.95 -15.40
CA GLU A 128 22.28 -0.89 -16.40
C GLU A 128 21.09 -0.88 -17.36
N PRO A 129 20.63 0.29 -17.82
CA PRO A 129 19.53 0.43 -18.77
C PRO A 129 20.02 0.21 -20.21
N VAL A 130 20.86 -0.81 -20.41
CA VAL A 130 21.35 -1.25 -21.71
C VAL A 130 21.31 -2.79 -21.70
N GLY A 131 20.36 -3.36 -22.42
CA GLY A 131 20.16 -4.81 -22.43
C GLY A 131 19.14 -5.27 -23.46
N ASP A 132 18.80 -6.57 -23.46
CA ASP A 132 17.92 -7.18 -24.44
C ASP A 132 16.45 -6.71 -24.32
N ARG A 133 16.15 -5.60 -25.01
CA ARG A 133 14.80 -5.03 -25.13
C ARG A 133 13.85 -5.99 -25.84
N VAL A 134 14.34 -6.82 -26.77
CA VAL A 134 13.49 -7.76 -27.52
C VAL A 134 12.98 -8.87 -26.61
N ALA A 135 13.86 -9.46 -25.79
CA ALA A 135 13.46 -10.44 -24.80
C ALA A 135 12.50 -9.84 -23.75
N ALA A 136 12.78 -8.64 -23.25
CA ALA A 136 11.92 -7.95 -22.31
C ALA A 136 10.52 -7.64 -22.90
N SER A 137 10.44 -7.08 -24.10
CA SER A 137 9.17 -6.84 -24.79
C SER A 137 8.42 -8.15 -25.09
N THR A 138 9.13 -9.21 -25.47
CA THR A 138 8.53 -10.54 -25.70
C THR A 138 7.93 -11.10 -24.42
N PHE A 139 8.60 -10.93 -23.28
CA PHE A 139 8.07 -11.31 -21.98
C PHE A 139 6.78 -10.54 -21.67
N LEU A 140 6.78 -9.21 -21.75
CA LEU A 140 5.59 -8.39 -21.49
C LEU A 140 4.42 -8.75 -22.42
N LEU A 141 4.69 -8.95 -23.70
CA LEU A 141 3.70 -9.40 -24.68
C LEU A 141 3.13 -10.77 -24.35
N SER A 142 3.95 -11.67 -23.80
CA SER A 142 3.48 -12.98 -23.34
C SER A 142 2.53 -12.86 -22.14
N LEU A 143 2.79 -11.93 -21.19
CA LEU A 143 1.88 -11.67 -20.06
C LEU A 143 0.54 -11.13 -20.56
N ALA A 144 0.57 -10.30 -21.59
CA ALA A 144 -0.59 -9.72 -22.25
C ALA A 144 -1.28 -10.65 -23.26
N LYS A 145 -0.89 -11.93 -23.36
CA LYS A 145 -1.47 -12.90 -24.30
C LYS A 145 -1.43 -12.42 -25.77
N GLY A 146 -0.39 -11.68 -26.15
CA GLY A 146 -0.21 -11.14 -27.51
C GLY A 146 -0.85 -9.77 -27.76
N ASP A 147 -1.55 -9.20 -26.79
CA ASP A 147 -2.07 -7.82 -26.84
C ASP A 147 -0.90 -6.84 -26.60
N LYS A 148 -0.59 -6.02 -27.61
CA LYS A 148 0.52 -5.06 -27.52
C LYS A 148 0.19 -3.86 -26.64
N ASP A 149 -1.04 -3.37 -26.72
CA ASP A 149 -1.47 -2.19 -25.98
C ASP A 149 -1.52 -2.52 -24.47
N LEU A 150 -2.00 -3.72 -24.11
CA LEU A 150 -1.93 -4.20 -22.73
C LEU A 150 -0.48 -4.44 -22.26
N ALA A 151 0.43 -4.85 -23.15
CA ALA A 151 1.84 -4.97 -22.78
C ALA A 151 2.46 -3.59 -22.47
N GLU A 152 2.07 -2.55 -23.20
CA GLU A 152 2.42 -1.16 -22.92
C GLU A 152 1.79 -0.66 -21.62
N ASP A 153 0.56 -1.09 -21.27
CA ASP A 153 -0.06 -0.75 -19.98
C ASP A 153 0.79 -1.22 -18.78
N TYR A 154 1.45 -2.39 -18.88
CA TYR A 154 2.37 -2.86 -17.83
C TYR A 154 3.59 -1.94 -17.67
N VAL A 155 4.11 -1.40 -18.79
CA VAL A 155 5.20 -0.42 -18.77
C VAL A 155 4.70 0.88 -18.15
N GLN A 156 3.57 1.41 -18.61
CA GLN A 156 2.95 2.63 -18.07
C GLN A 156 2.65 2.49 -16.57
N ALA A 157 2.22 1.32 -16.11
CA ALA A 157 1.94 1.05 -14.69
C ALA A 157 3.18 1.09 -13.78
N LEU A 158 4.37 0.76 -14.30
CA LEU A 158 5.61 0.62 -13.52
C LEU A 158 6.59 1.78 -13.74
N ALA A 159 6.56 2.45 -14.89
CA ALA A 159 7.39 3.60 -15.22
C ALA A 159 7.38 4.72 -14.14
N PRO A 160 6.27 5.03 -13.44
CA PRO A 160 6.25 6.06 -12.39
C PRO A 160 7.18 5.79 -11.20
N LEU A 161 7.74 4.59 -11.05
CA LEU A 161 8.81 4.31 -10.09
C LEU A 161 10.08 5.14 -10.34
N PHE A 162 10.30 5.56 -11.58
CA PHE A 162 11.48 6.30 -12.03
C PHE A 162 11.14 7.77 -12.39
N MET A 163 10.07 8.32 -11.81
CA MET A 163 9.59 9.68 -12.07
C MET A 163 9.37 10.44 -10.77
N SER A 164 9.74 11.72 -10.70
CA SER A 164 9.43 12.57 -9.53
C SER A 164 7.98 13.06 -9.55
N LYS A 165 7.51 13.53 -10.72
CA LYS A 165 6.09 13.82 -10.96
C LYS A 165 5.43 12.59 -11.58
N ARG A 166 4.31 12.14 -11.01
CA ARG A 166 3.68 10.86 -11.34
C ARG A 166 2.23 11.06 -11.76
N PRO A 167 1.69 10.20 -12.64
CA PRO A 167 0.26 10.15 -12.87
C PRO A 167 -0.50 9.78 -11.60
N THR A 168 -1.73 10.29 -11.48
CA THR A 168 -2.62 9.94 -10.37
C THR A 168 -3.25 8.57 -10.59
N GLY A 169 -3.36 7.79 -9.52
CA GLY A 169 -4.04 6.51 -9.47
C GLY A 169 -3.22 5.44 -8.75
N VAL A 170 -3.92 4.46 -8.20
CA VAL A 170 -3.39 3.27 -7.55
C VAL A 170 -3.60 2.10 -8.49
N VAL A 171 -2.49 1.50 -8.95
CA VAL A 171 -2.55 0.40 -9.91
C VAL A 171 -2.74 -0.94 -9.21
N TRP A 172 -3.65 -1.75 -9.74
CA TRP A 172 -3.88 -3.14 -9.35
C TRP A 172 -3.59 -4.06 -10.53
N PHE A 173 -2.60 -4.92 -10.37
CA PHE A 173 -2.36 -6.06 -11.25
C PHE A 173 -3.27 -7.21 -10.83
N VAL A 174 -4.20 -7.60 -11.71
CA VAL A 174 -5.27 -8.57 -11.41
C VAL A 174 -5.21 -9.79 -12.32
N GLY A 175 -5.36 -10.99 -11.75
CA GLY A 175 -5.49 -12.24 -12.52
C GLY A 175 -5.70 -13.45 -11.61
N ASP A 176 -6.09 -14.59 -12.15
CA ASP A 176 -6.56 -15.78 -11.41
C ASP A 176 -5.47 -16.79 -10.97
N GLY A 177 -4.20 -16.38 -11.02
CA GLY A 177 -3.03 -17.19 -10.61
C GLY A 177 -2.30 -17.80 -11.81
N ALA A 178 -0.98 -18.00 -11.66
CA ALA A 178 -0.10 -18.45 -12.74
C ALA A 178 -0.13 -17.57 -14.01
N ASN A 179 -0.45 -16.27 -13.88
CA ASN A 179 -0.51 -15.33 -15.01
C ASN A 179 0.78 -14.53 -15.23
N GLY A 180 1.83 -14.79 -14.44
CA GLY A 180 3.12 -14.08 -14.53
C GLY A 180 3.20 -12.74 -13.78
N LYS A 181 2.14 -12.30 -13.07
CA LYS A 181 2.15 -11.10 -12.22
C LYS A 181 3.31 -11.09 -11.23
N SER A 182 3.46 -12.17 -10.47
CA SER A 182 4.51 -12.31 -9.46
C SER A 182 5.90 -12.34 -10.07
N SER A 183 6.04 -12.85 -11.31
CA SER A 183 7.31 -12.82 -12.05
C SER A 183 7.68 -11.40 -12.48
N LEU A 184 6.72 -10.60 -12.97
CA LEU A 184 6.99 -9.18 -13.29
C LEU A 184 7.37 -8.37 -12.04
N ILE A 185 6.67 -8.59 -10.92
CA ILE A 185 7.03 -7.96 -9.63
C ILE A 185 8.42 -8.43 -9.17
N ASP A 186 8.77 -9.70 -9.30
CA ASP A 186 10.12 -10.21 -8.97
C ASP A 186 11.21 -9.56 -9.81
N ALA A 187 10.97 -9.35 -11.12
CA ALA A 187 11.90 -8.60 -11.98
C ALA A 187 12.15 -7.19 -11.43
N MET A 188 11.10 -6.49 -10.98
CA MET A 188 11.26 -5.16 -10.35
C MET A 188 12.06 -5.21 -9.04
N TYR A 189 11.86 -6.23 -8.21
CA TYR A 189 12.69 -6.44 -7.02
C TYR A 189 14.15 -6.74 -7.34
N ARG A 190 14.44 -7.40 -8.47
CA ARG A 190 15.83 -7.59 -8.94
C ARG A 190 16.44 -6.32 -9.50
N ILE A 191 15.62 -5.40 -10.03
CA ILE A 191 16.07 -4.10 -10.54
C ILE A 191 16.35 -3.11 -9.40
N ILE A 192 15.39 -2.82 -8.51
CA ILE A 192 15.50 -1.75 -7.50
C ILE A 192 15.02 -2.16 -6.10
N GLY A 193 15.10 -3.45 -5.78
CA GLY A 193 14.57 -4.06 -4.55
C GLY A 193 14.87 -3.35 -3.23
N PRO A 194 16.08 -2.83 -2.97
CA PRO A 194 16.38 -2.10 -1.73
C PRO A 194 15.51 -0.84 -1.51
N PHE A 195 14.89 -0.33 -2.58
CA PHE A 195 14.02 0.85 -2.57
C PHE A 195 12.56 0.48 -2.87
N LEU A 196 12.21 -0.80 -2.72
CA LEU A 196 10.84 -1.28 -2.75
C LEU A 196 10.40 -1.78 -1.38
N THR A 197 9.11 -1.61 -1.10
CA THR A 197 8.45 -2.27 0.04
C THR A 197 7.14 -2.93 -0.40
N SER A 198 6.53 -3.66 0.52
CA SER A 198 5.25 -4.35 0.33
C SER A 198 4.38 -4.11 1.55
N VAL A 199 3.69 -2.97 1.57
CA VAL A 199 2.68 -2.56 2.54
C VAL A 199 1.31 -2.77 1.90
N THR A 200 0.54 -3.72 2.41
CA THR A 200 -0.80 -4.02 1.87
C THR A 200 -1.83 -2.96 2.28
N THR A 201 -3.04 -3.02 1.74
CA THR A 201 -4.12 -2.10 2.15
C THR A 201 -4.48 -2.28 3.63
N SER A 202 -4.50 -3.50 4.16
CA SER A 202 -4.75 -3.76 5.58
C SER A 202 -3.66 -3.15 6.47
N THR A 203 -2.39 -3.27 6.06
CA THR A 203 -1.28 -2.66 6.78
C THR A 203 -1.32 -1.13 6.72
N LEU A 204 -1.75 -0.58 5.59
CA LEU A 204 -1.93 0.86 5.41
C LEU A 204 -3.01 1.41 6.36
N GLU A 205 -4.13 0.70 6.53
CA GLU A 205 -5.19 1.05 7.49
C GLU A 205 -4.71 0.99 8.94
N ASP A 206 -3.99 -0.07 9.29
CA ASP A 206 -3.47 -0.29 10.65
C ASP A 206 -2.37 0.73 11.03
N GLY A 207 -1.66 1.29 10.06
CA GLY A 207 -0.72 2.40 10.29
C GLY A 207 0.64 2.00 10.88
N ARG A 208 0.76 0.82 11.52
CA ARG A 208 1.97 0.40 12.25
C ARG A 208 3.23 0.30 11.39
N ASP A 209 3.11 -0.29 10.20
CA ASP A 209 4.25 -0.50 9.30
C ASP A 209 4.35 0.55 8.20
N VAL A 210 3.48 1.55 8.19
CA VAL A 210 3.48 2.65 7.22
C VAL A 210 4.80 3.43 7.19
N PRO A 211 5.53 3.65 8.31
CA PRO A 211 6.85 4.29 8.26
C PRO A 211 7.86 3.59 7.34
N ARG A 212 7.63 2.34 6.93
CA ARG A 212 8.44 1.64 5.91
C ARG A 212 8.32 2.24 4.51
N LEU A 213 7.34 3.12 4.28
CA LEU A 213 7.17 3.88 3.03
C LEU A 213 8.12 5.08 2.95
N LEU A 214 8.82 5.44 4.03
CA LEU A 214 9.77 6.54 4.03
C LEU A 214 11.06 6.15 3.28
N GLY A 215 11.42 6.94 2.29
CA GLY A 215 12.69 6.81 1.56
C GLY A 215 12.75 5.66 0.57
N ILE A 216 11.63 5.11 0.15
CA ILE A 216 11.51 4.14 -0.94
C ILE A 216 11.09 4.81 -2.25
N LEU A 217 11.28 4.14 -3.38
CA LEU A 217 10.78 4.54 -4.70
C LEU A 217 9.39 3.96 -5.00
N GLY A 218 9.07 2.80 -4.41
CA GLY A 218 7.78 2.16 -4.67
C GLY A 218 7.29 1.18 -3.62
N ASN A 219 5.97 1.13 -3.47
CA ASN A 219 5.25 0.10 -2.75
C ASN A 219 4.71 -0.92 -3.75
N LEU A 220 5.48 -1.98 -4.02
CA LEU A 220 5.14 -3.05 -4.96
C LEU A 220 4.68 -4.26 -4.15
N VAL A 221 3.39 -4.31 -3.88
CA VAL A 221 2.82 -5.34 -3.01
C VAL A 221 2.82 -6.67 -3.75
N ARG A 222 3.53 -7.66 -3.20
CA ARG A 222 3.73 -8.98 -3.84
C ARG A 222 2.45 -9.80 -3.90
N GLU A 223 1.62 -9.68 -2.88
CA GLU A 223 0.32 -10.34 -2.80
C GLU A 223 -0.60 -9.53 -1.88
N SER A 224 -1.77 -9.18 -2.41
CA SER A 224 -2.88 -8.57 -1.69
C SER A 224 -4.08 -9.50 -1.83
N SER A 225 -4.70 -9.81 -0.69
CA SER A 225 -5.80 -10.77 -0.56
C SER A 225 -6.97 -10.22 0.26
N GLU A 226 -6.91 -8.93 0.58
CA GLU A 226 -7.90 -8.22 1.36
C GLU A 226 -9.27 -8.28 0.67
N ALA A 227 -10.29 -8.68 1.42
CA ALA A 227 -11.65 -8.68 0.91
C ALA A 227 -12.26 -7.27 0.94
N ARG A 228 -11.83 -6.43 1.89
CA ARG A 228 -12.44 -5.14 2.16
C ARG A 228 -11.43 -4.16 2.75
N VAL A 229 -11.57 -2.89 2.37
CA VAL A 229 -10.91 -1.73 2.98
C VAL A 229 -12.00 -0.82 3.56
N THR A 230 -11.91 -0.56 4.85
CA THR A 230 -12.81 0.29 5.64
C THR A 230 -12.41 1.75 5.67
N ASP A 231 -11.14 2.04 5.95
CA ASP A 231 -10.60 3.40 5.95
C ASP A 231 -9.83 3.60 4.65
N THR A 232 -10.33 4.53 3.84
CA THR A 232 -9.81 4.79 2.49
C THR A 232 -9.02 6.08 2.39
N GLU A 233 -8.85 6.83 3.50
CA GLU A 233 -8.17 8.12 3.47
C GLU A 233 -6.73 7.99 2.99
N ARG A 234 -5.96 7.10 3.63
CA ARG A 234 -4.57 6.82 3.24
C ARG A 234 -4.48 6.21 1.85
N TYR A 235 -5.44 5.37 1.46
CA TYR A 235 -5.49 4.82 0.10
C TYR A 235 -5.67 5.91 -0.96
N LYS A 236 -6.53 6.91 -0.71
CA LYS A 236 -6.72 8.06 -1.60
C LYS A 236 -5.44 8.91 -1.71
N ALA A 237 -4.72 9.07 -0.60
CA ALA A 237 -3.43 9.75 -0.57
C ALA A 237 -2.39 9.03 -1.45
N LEU A 238 -2.33 7.69 -1.42
CA LEU A 238 -1.46 6.92 -2.33
C LEU A 238 -1.74 7.23 -3.81
N GLY A 239 -3.02 7.34 -4.19
CA GLY A 239 -3.39 7.62 -5.58
C GLY A 239 -3.16 9.05 -6.04
N THR A 240 -3.01 9.99 -5.12
CA THR A 240 -2.80 11.43 -5.43
C THR A 240 -1.37 11.88 -5.19
N HIS A 241 -0.55 11.01 -4.58
CA HIS A 241 0.80 11.34 -4.11
C HIS A 241 0.79 12.51 -3.11
N GLU A 242 -0.31 12.68 -2.36
CA GLU A 242 -0.43 13.66 -1.29
C GLU A 242 0.20 13.11 0.01
N PRO A 243 0.83 13.96 0.83
CA PRO A 243 1.35 13.54 2.12
C PRO A 243 0.21 13.15 3.06
N PHE A 244 0.45 12.18 3.93
CA PHE A 244 -0.52 11.74 4.94
C PHE A 244 0.16 11.40 6.25
N TYR A 245 -0.60 11.40 7.34
CA TYR A 245 -0.05 11.23 8.69
C TYR A 245 -0.34 9.85 9.27
N VAL A 246 0.62 9.33 10.03
CA VAL A 246 0.45 8.14 10.88
C VAL A 246 1.00 8.37 12.27
N HIS A 247 0.32 7.86 13.30
CA HIS A 247 0.80 8.01 14.68
C HIS A 247 2.03 7.15 14.94
N LYS A 248 2.99 7.71 15.69
CA LYS A 248 4.08 6.95 16.30
C LYS A 248 3.48 5.91 17.26
N PHE A 249 3.99 4.70 17.20
CA PHE A 249 3.55 3.64 18.10
C PHE A 249 3.73 4.08 19.56
N HIS A 250 2.65 4.03 20.36
CA HIS A 250 2.61 4.48 21.75
C HIS A 250 2.96 5.96 21.99
N SER A 251 2.80 6.83 21.00
CA SER A 251 3.04 8.27 21.15
C SER A 251 1.92 9.09 20.49
N GLN A 252 1.73 10.31 20.99
CA GLN A 252 0.82 11.30 20.41
C GLN A 252 1.45 12.02 19.20
N GLU A 253 2.75 11.82 18.97
CA GLU A 253 3.44 12.35 17.81
C GLU A 253 3.05 11.57 16.54
N SER A 254 2.99 12.24 15.40
CA SER A 254 2.79 11.63 14.09
C SER A 254 4.06 11.68 13.23
N TYR A 255 4.18 10.75 12.29
CA TYR A 255 5.04 10.86 11.13
C TYR A 255 4.23 11.45 9.97
N GLU A 256 4.82 12.37 9.23
CA GLU A 256 4.35 12.75 7.91
C GLU A 256 4.97 11.79 6.89
N ILE A 257 4.14 11.05 6.18
CA ILE A 257 4.57 10.21 5.07
C ILE A 257 4.46 11.05 3.81
N LYS A 258 5.59 11.54 3.32
CA LYS A 258 5.65 12.15 1.98
C LYS A 258 5.46 11.04 0.94
N SER A 259 4.43 11.17 0.11
CA SER A 259 4.07 10.18 -0.92
C SER A 259 4.93 10.31 -2.17
N ASP A 260 6.26 10.33 -1.99
CA ASP A 260 7.24 10.45 -3.07
C ASP A 260 7.57 9.10 -3.74
N PHE A 261 6.66 8.13 -3.64
CA PHE A 261 6.79 6.76 -4.11
C PHE A 261 5.57 6.35 -4.93
N HIS A 262 5.73 5.37 -5.83
CA HIS A 262 4.62 4.83 -6.62
C HIS A 262 4.07 3.53 -6.02
N THR A 263 2.76 3.29 -6.10
CA THR A 263 2.13 2.07 -5.54
C THR A 263 1.51 1.19 -6.61
N VAL A 264 1.85 -0.10 -6.56
CA VAL A 264 1.23 -1.16 -7.36
C VAL A 264 0.86 -2.33 -6.46
N PHE A 265 -0.40 -2.76 -6.51
CA PHE A 265 -0.89 -3.93 -5.81
C PHE A 265 -0.97 -5.14 -6.74
N ASN A 266 -0.32 -6.25 -6.40
CA ASN A 266 -0.56 -7.53 -7.05
C ASN A 266 -1.65 -8.31 -6.30
N ALA A 267 -2.77 -8.60 -6.96
CA ALA A 267 -3.88 -9.29 -6.33
C ALA A 267 -4.61 -10.23 -7.28
N ASN A 268 -5.38 -11.16 -6.72
CA ASN A 268 -6.33 -11.93 -7.53
C ASN A 268 -7.63 -11.17 -7.74
N ASN A 269 -7.98 -10.29 -6.80
CA ASN A 269 -9.16 -9.43 -6.84
C ASN A 269 -8.83 -8.12 -6.14
N VAL A 270 -9.42 -7.03 -6.61
CA VAL A 270 -9.41 -5.75 -5.90
C VAL A 270 -10.38 -5.84 -4.71
N PRO A 271 -10.02 -5.34 -3.51
CA PRO A 271 -10.90 -5.31 -2.36
C PRO A 271 -12.14 -4.46 -2.64
N VAL A 272 -13.21 -4.71 -1.86
CA VAL A 272 -14.34 -3.78 -1.79
C VAL A 272 -13.96 -2.61 -0.90
N PHE A 273 -14.19 -1.39 -1.35
CA PHE A 273 -13.90 -0.18 -0.57
C PHE A 273 -15.17 0.32 0.12
N SER A 274 -15.07 0.69 1.41
CA SER A 274 -16.21 1.22 2.18
C SER A 274 -16.45 2.71 1.97
N ASP A 275 -15.72 3.31 1.03
CA ASP A 275 -15.84 4.71 0.68
C ASP A 275 -17.25 5.00 0.15
N LYS A 276 -17.97 5.88 0.83
CA LYS A 276 -19.31 6.33 0.40
C LYS A 276 -19.26 7.27 -0.80
N THR A 277 -18.05 7.69 -1.20
CA THR A 277 -17.81 8.54 -2.36
C THR A 277 -17.14 7.74 -3.48
N ASN A 278 -17.18 8.27 -4.71
CA ASN A 278 -16.40 7.73 -5.83
C ASN A 278 -14.90 8.03 -5.75
N GLY A 279 -14.42 8.68 -4.68
CA GLY A 279 -13.03 9.11 -4.55
C GLY A 279 -12.03 7.97 -4.64
N THR A 280 -12.33 6.84 -3.99
CA THR A 280 -11.49 5.64 -4.03
C THR A 280 -11.58 4.92 -5.38
N ARG A 281 -12.81 4.72 -5.89
CA ARG A 281 -13.05 4.02 -7.16
C ARG A 281 -12.41 4.70 -8.36
N ARG A 282 -12.48 6.04 -8.43
CA ARG A 282 -11.86 6.84 -9.52
C ARG A 282 -10.32 6.79 -9.49
N ARG A 283 -9.72 6.51 -8.32
CA ARG A 283 -8.26 6.36 -8.18
C ARG A 283 -7.79 4.93 -8.38
N THR A 284 -8.67 3.94 -8.35
CA THR A 284 -8.31 2.53 -8.57
C THR A 284 -8.17 2.26 -10.07
N ILE A 285 -7.01 1.80 -10.50
CA ILE A 285 -6.74 1.35 -11.87
C ILE A 285 -6.60 -0.17 -11.83
N ILE A 286 -7.21 -0.87 -12.79
CA ILE A 286 -7.18 -2.34 -12.85
C ILE A 286 -6.52 -2.76 -14.16
N VAL A 287 -5.28 -3.24 -14.07
CA VAL A 287 -4.53 -3.76 -15.22
C VAL A 287 -4.59 -5.30 -15.19
N PRO A 288 -5.31 -5.93 -16.12
CA PRO A 288 -5.54 -7.37 -16.10
C PRO A 288 -4.33 -8.15 -16.63
N PHE A 289 -4.14 -9.38 -16.12
CA PHE A 289 -3.16 -10.36 -16.61
C PHE A 289 -3.91 -11.58 -17.16
N PRO A 290 -4.28 -11.57 -18.46
CA PRO A 290 -5.22 -12.54 -19.03
C PRO A 290 -4.60 -13.88 -19.40
N ASN A 291 -3.27 -14.00 -19.42
CA ASN A 291 -2.60 -15.24 -19.80
C ASN A 291 -2.51 -16.22 -18.63
N ARG A 292 -2.34 -17.51 -18.91
CA ARG A 292 -2.11 -18.55 -17.90
C ARG A 292 -0.95 -19.44 -18.33
N PHE A 293 0.12 -19.42 -17.55
CA PHE A 293 1.34 -20.17 -17.77
C PHE A 293 1.29 -21.51 -17.04
N LYS A 294 2.12 -22.46 -17.51
CA LYS A 294 2.43 -23.65 -16.73
C LYS A 294 3.41 -23.28 -15.62
N GLU A 295 3.33 -23.99 -14.50
CA GLU A 295 4.28 -23.82 -13.40
C GLU A 295 5.70 -24.16 -13.88
N ASP A 296 6.62 -23.21 -13.65
CA ASP A 296 8.07 -23.33 -13.89
C ASP A 296 8.75 -22.56 -12.75
N GLU A 297 9.19 -23.28 -11.72
CA GLU A 297 9.81 -22.69 -10.52
C GLU A 297 11.15 -22.01 -10.84
N ASP A 298 11.85 -22.47 -11.88
CA ASP A 298 13.15 -21.93 -12.28
C ASP A 298 13.04 -20.78 -13.29
N PHE A 299 11.84 -20.45 -13.76
CA PHE A 299 11.62 -19.43 -14.78
C PHE A 299 12.32 -18.11 -14.46
N ASN A 300 12.10 -17.56 -13.27
CA ASN A 300 12.65 -16.26 -12.87
C ASN A 300 14.20 -16.29 -12.83
N ASN A 301 14.78 -17.36 -12.28
CA ASN A 301 16.23 -17.49 -12.14
C ASN A 301 16.92 -17.67 -13.50
N ARG A 302 16.28 -18.39 -14.41
CA ARG A 302 16.77 -18.62 -15.77
C ARG A 302 16.60 -17.39 -16.67
N THR A 303 15.54 -16.60 -16.47
CA THR A 303 15.13 -15.54 -17.39
C THR A 303 15.65 -14.16 -16.99
N PHE A 304 15.65 -13.82 -15.69
CA PHE A 304 15.99 -12.49 -15.20
C PHE A 304 17.50 -12.30 -15.03
N THR A 305 18.22 -12.47 -16.13
CA THR A 305 19.64 -12.11 -16.26
C THR A 305 19.82 -10.59 -16.21
N PRO A 306 21.02 -10.06 -15.91
CA PRO A 306 21.27 -8.63 -15.95
C PRO A 306 20.93 -7.99 -17.30
N ASP A 307 21.21 -8.69 -18.40
CA ASP A 307 20.91 -8.25 -19.76
C ASP A 307 19.39 -8.13 -20.02
N PHE A 308 18.60 -9.13 -19.60
CA PHE A 308 17.14 -9.05 -19.67
C PHE A 308 16.58 -7.90 -18.81
N LEU A 309 17.07 -7.79 -17.57
CA LEU A 309 16.61 -6.77 -16.63
C LEU A 309 16.96 -5.35 -17.12
N GLY A 310 18.12 -5.18 -17.75
CA GLY A 310 18.51 -3.93 -18.39
C GLY A 310 17.63 -3.56 -19.58
N GLY A 311 17.24 -4.55 -20.40
CA GLY A 311 16.24 -4.38 -21.45
C GLY A 311 14.88 -3.95 -20.90
N LEU A 312 14.40 -4.58 -19.83
CA LEU A 312 13.15 -4.20 -19.16
C LEU A 312 13.24 -2.80 -18.55
N LEU A 313 14.33 -2.48 -17.85
CA LEU A 313 14.56 -1.15 -17.29
C LEU A 313 14.54 -0.09 -18.39
N SER A 314 15.18 -0.34 -19.54
CA SER A 314 15.15 0.55 -20.69
C SER A 314 13.73 0.83 -21.20
N LEU A 315 12.86 -0.18 -21.22
CA LEU A 315 11.45 0.00 -21.62
C LEU A 315 10.69 0.85 -20.60
N LEU A 316 10.97 0.70 -19.31
CA LEU A 316 10.34 1.48 -18.24
C LEU A 316 10.76 2.96 -18.27
N LEU A 317 12.03 3.26 -18.58
CA LEU A 317 12.51 4.63 -18.71
C LEU A 317 11.91 5.33 -19.95
N ASP A 318 11.81 4.63 -21.09
CA ASP A 318 11.08 5.15 -22.25
C ASP A 318 9.60 5.40 -21.89
N GLY A 319 8.97 4.49 -21.16
CA GLY A 319 7.60 4.64 -20.67
C GLY A 319 7.43 5.87 -19.76
N ALA A 320 8.43 6.19 -18.94
CA ALA A 320 8.41 7.39 -18.10
C ALA A 320 8.42 8.66 -18.96
N GLN A 321 9.24 8.69 -20.02
CA GLN A 321 9.29 9.79 -20.97
C GLN A 321 7.95 9.93 -21.73
N GLN A 322 7.36 8.82 -22.18
CA GLN A 322 6.05 8.82 -22.84
C GLN A 322 4.93 9.35 -21.94
N LEU A 323 4.93 8.98 -20.65
CA LEU A 323 3.98 9.51 -19.68
C LEU A 323 4.14 11.02 -19.48
N ARG A 324 5.38 11.54 -19.42
CA ARG A 324 5.62 13.00 -19.39
C ARG A 324 5.05 13.68 -20.62
N ASP A 325 5.29 13.11 -21.79
CA ASP A 325 4.82 13.66 -23.07
C ASP A 325 3.27 13.61 -23.17
N SER A 326 2.65 12.68 -22.42
CA SER A 326 1.21 12.56 -22.22
C SER A 326 0.68 13.40 -21.04
N ASN A 327 1.45 14.42 -20.60
CA ASN A 327 1.14 15.29 -19.47
C ASN A 327 0.85 14.53 -18.16
N TYR A 328 1.64 13.49 -17.89
CA TYR A 328 1.54 12.64 -16.71
C TYR A 328 0.15 12.00 -16.55
N ARG A 329 -0.46 11.59 -17.67
CA ARG A 329 -1.72 10.84 -17.69
C ARG A 329 -1.48 9.47 -18.29
N TYR A 330 -2.09 8.46 -17.69
CA TYR A 330 -2.13 7.13 -18.29
C TYR A 330 -2.99 7.16 -19.56
N SER A 331 -2.54 6.44 -20.58
CA SER A 331 -3.28 6.15 -21.80
C SER A 331 -3.43 4.64 -21.90
N PHE A 332 -4.31 4.08 -21.07
CA PHE A 332 -4.47 2.64 -20.98
C PHE A 332 -5.26 2.05 -22.14
N SER A 333 -4.97 0.79 -22.49
CA SER A 333 -5.70 0.04 -23.50
C SER A 333 -7.18 -0.15 -23.15
N GLU A 334 -7.99 -0.43 -24.19
CA GLU A 334 -9.39 -0.85 -24.04
C GLU A 334 -9.54 -2.06 -23.11
N THR A 335 -8.57 -2.97 -23.11
CA THR A 335 -8.57 -4.15 -22.24
C THR A 335 -8.50 -3.75 -20.76
N THR A 336 -7.64 -2.79 -20.42
CA THR A 336 -7.52 -2.24 -19.05
C THR A 336 -8.72 -1.38 -18.67
N ILE A 337 -9.22 -0.53 -19.58
CA ILE A 337 -10.43 0.28 -19.35
C ILE A 337 -11.63 -0.63 -19.06
N ARG A 338 -11.82 -1.67 -19.88
CA ARG A 338 -12.90 -2.65 -19.70
C ARG A 338 -12.78 -3.42 -18.38
N ALA A 339 -11.58 -3.84 -17.99
CA ALA A 339 -11.38 -4.53 -16.71
C ALA A 339 -11.79 -3.67 -15.50
N LYS A 340 -11.60 -2.34 -15.58
CA LYS A 340 -12.11 -1.39 -14.59
C LYS A 340 -13.63 -1.28 -14.63
N GLY A 341 -14.22 -1.17 -15.82
CA GLY A 341 -15.67 -1.12 -16.01
C GLY A 341 -16.37 -2.37 -15.43
N ASP A 342 -15.84 -3.55 -15.74
CA ASP A 342 -16.34 -4.83 -15.22
C ASP A 342 -16.31 -4.85 -13.68
N TYR A 343 -15.23 -4.37 -13.05
CA TYR A 343 -15.15 -4.26 -11.58
C TYR A 343 -16.17 -3.27 -10.99
N ASP A 344 -16.38 -2.13 -11.64
CA ASP A 344 -17.33 -1.12 -11.17
C ASP A 344 -18.76 -1.62 -11.27
N GLU A 345 -19.13 -2.24 -12.38
CA GLU A 345 -20.43 -2.89 -12.57
C GLU A 345 -20.62 -4.03 -11.56
N GLU A 346 -19.61 -4.88 -11.39
CA GLU A 346 -19.61 -5.99 -10.43
C GLU A 346 -19.85 -5.52 -8.99
N THR A 347 -19.25 -4.40 -8.63
CA THR A 347 -19.35 -3.85 -7.29
C THR A 347 -20.71 -3.16 -7.10
N ASN A 348 -21.17 -2.40 -8.09
CA ASN A 348 -22.39 -1.61 -7.97
C ASN A 348 -23.66 -2.46 -7.83
N SER A 349 -23.89 -3.44 -8.72
CA SER A 349 -25.17 -4.19 -8.68
C SER A 349 -25.27 -5.13 -7.48
N ALA A 350 -24.16 -5.74 -7.06
CA ALA A 350 -24.13 -6.60 -5.88
C ALA A 350 -24.25 -5.80 -4.57
N GLU A 351 -23.64 -4.62 -4.48
CA GLU A 351 -23.81 -3.73 -3.33
C GLU A 351 -25.22 -3.15 -3.25
N ALA A 352 -25.79 -2.70 -4.37
CA ALA A 352 -27.15 -2.19 -4.42
C ALA A 352 -28.15 -3.27 -3.95
N TYR A 353 -27.97 -4.51 -4.40
CA TYR A 353 -28.76 -5.64 -3.90
C TYR A 353 -28.54 -5.94 -2.41
N LEU A 354 -27.30 -5.88 -1.92
CA LEU A 354 -27.02 -6.03 -0.48
C LEU A 354 -27.71 -4.95 0.36
N GLN A 355 -27.76 -3.71 -0.13
CA GLN A 355 -28.47 -2.62 0.53
C GLN A 355 -29.99 -2.84 0.49
N ALA A 356 -30.53 -3.28 -0.65
CA ALA A 356 -31.95 -3.66 -0.74
C ALA A 356 -32.30 -4.74 0.29
N LEU A 357 -31.46 -5.77 0.44
CA LEU A 357 -31.66 -6.79 1.47
C LEU A 357 -31.67 -6.20 2.89
N ARG A 358 -30.73 -5.29 3.19
CA ARG A 358 -30.66 -4.62 4.51
C ARG A 358 -31.89 -3.75 4.78
N HIS A 359 -32.32 -3.00 3.77
CA HIS A 359 -33.52 -2.17 3.83
C HIS A 359 -34.76 -3.01 4.11
N ASP A 360 -34.87 -4.17 3.46
CA ASP A 360 -35.98 -5.12 3.66
C ASP A 360 -35.88 -5.88 5.01
N GLY A 361 -34.90 -5.53 5.84
CA GLY A 361 -34.69 -6.15 7.15
C GLY A 361 -34.26 -7.61 7.08
N VAL A 362 -33.68 -8.03 5.96
CA VAL A 362 -33.17 -9.39 5.75
C VAL A 362 -31.96 -9.61 6.66
N GLU A 363 -32.02 -10.68 7.44
CA GLU A 363 -30.93 -11.05 8.35
C GLU A 363 -30.33 -12.44 8.03
N ALA A 364 -31.00 -13.25 7.21
CA ALA A 364 -30.47 -14.55 6.80
C ALA A 364 -30.96 -15.03 5.43
N PHE A 365 -30.20 -15.94 4.82
CA PHE A 365 -30.58 -16.67 3.62
C PHE A 365 -30.24 -18.16 3.70
N GLY A 366 -31.01 -18.98 3.00
CA GLY A 366 -30.93 -20.44 3.08
C GLY A 366 -29.61 -21.00 2.55
N ASN A 367 -29.29 -20.67 1.31
CA ASN A 367 -28.05 -21.05 0.66
C ASN A 367 -27.76 -20.09 -0.51
N TYR A 368 -26.57 -20.20 -1.10
CA TYR A 368 -26.17 -19.33 -2.21
C TYR A 368 -26.98 -19.54 -3.50
N LEU A 369 -27.70 -20.64 -3.68
CA LEU A 369 -28.63 -20.81 -4.79
C LEU A 369 -29.92 -20.00 -4.56
N ASN A 370 -30.43 -19.96 -3.33
CA ASN A 370 -31.54 -19.08 -2.97
C ASN A 370 -31.14 -17.61 -3.13
N LEU A 371 -29.95 -17.23 -2.65
CA LEU A 371 -29.44 -15.87 -2.83
C LEU A 371 -29.26 -15.52 -4.30
N ARG A 372 -28.77 -16.46 -5.13
CA ARG A 372 -28.64 -16.30 -6.59
C ARG A 372 -29.99 -16.00 -7.23
N ASN A 373 -31.00 -16.83 -6.97
CA ASN A 373 -32.30 -16.70 -7.62
C ASN A 373 -32.97 -15.38 -7.25
N ASP A 374 -32.84 -14.99 -5.98
CA ASP A 374 -33.37 -13.72 -5.48
C ASP A 374 -32.62 -12.52 -6.09
N TYR A 375 -31.29 -12.60 -6.19
CA TYR A 375 -30.47 -11.59 -6.86
C TYR A 375 -30.79 -11.44 -8.34
N ASP A 376 -30.93 -12.55 -9.07
CA ASP A 376 -31.25 -12.52 -10.50
C ASP A 376 -32.63 -11.90 -10.77
N SER A 377 -33.60 -12.19 -9.88
CA SER A 377 -34.93 -11.61 -9.93
C SER A 377 -34.87 -10.11 -9.64
N TRP A 378 -34.19 -9.72 -8.55
CA TRP A 378 -34.01 -8.31 -8.18
C TRP A 378 -33.31 -7.52 -9.29
N CYS A 379 -32.26 -8.07 -9.91
CA CYS A 379 -31.59 -7.47 -11.04
C CYS A 379 -32.54 -7.24 -12.22
N SER A 380 -33.35 -8.25 -12.56
CA SER A 380 -34.30 -8.18 -13.67
C SER A 380 -35.38 -7.12 -13.43
N GLU A 381 -35.85 -6.99 -12.19
CA GLU A 381 -36.85 -5.99 -11.78
C GLU A 381 -36.30 -4.55 -11.83
N HIS A 382 -35.00 -4.37 -11.59
CA HIS A 382 -34.36 -3.05 -11.48
C HIS A 382 -33.46 -2.72 -12.71
N GLY A 383 -33.54 -3.50 -13.78
CA GLY A 383 -32.84 -3.24 -15.05
C GLY A 383 -31.33 -3.55 -15.04
N PHE A 384 -30.85 -4.38 -14.11
CA PHE A 384 -29.47 -4.83 -14.05
C PHE A 384 -29.27 -6.17 -14.76
N VAL A 385 -28.05 -6.38 -15.28
CA VAL A 385 -27.60 -7.70 -15.74
C VAL A 385 -27.03 -8.47 -14.54
N PRO A 386 -27.54 -9.68 -14.22
CA PRO A 386 -27.06 -10.40 -13.05
C PRO A 386 -25.62 -10.90 -13.21
N LEU A 387 -24.76 -10.50 -12.28
CA LEU A 387 -23.38 -10.97 -12.18
C LEU A 387 -23.28 -12.48 -11.88
N GLY A 388 -22.12 -13.07 -12.16
CA GLY A 388 -21.76 -14.42 -11.70
C GLY A 388 -21.72 -14.54 -10.16
N MET A 389 -22.04 -15.72 -9.61
CA MET A 389 -22.06 -15.91 -8.14
C MET A 389 -20.73 -15.75 -7.44
N THR A 390 -19.61 -15.92 -8.14
CA THR A 390 -18.28 -15.64 -7.57
C THR A 390 -18.19 -14.19 -7.11
N ASN A 391 -18.72 -13.25 -7.91
CA ASN A 391 -18.64 -11.82 -7.67
C ASN A 391 -19.61 -11.37 -6.58
N VAL A 392 -20.85 -11.86 -6.61
CA VAL A 392 -21.82 -11.57 -5.52
C VAL A 392 -21.32 -12.11 -4.19
N LYS A 393 -20.76 -13.33 -4.17
CA LYS A 393 -20.13 -13.88 -2.95
C LYS A 393 -18.98 -13.00 -2.45
N ARG A 394 -18.17 -12.43 -3.35
CA ARG A 394 -17.07 -11.52 -2.99
C ARG A 394 -17.59 -10.31 -2.24
N VAL A 395 -18.61 -9.65 -2.77
CA VAL A 395 -19.24 -8.47 -2.13
C VAL A 395 -19.92 -8.84 -0.81
N PHE A 396 -20.57 -10.00 -0.73
CA PHE A 396 -21.29 -10.43 0.47
C PHE A 396 -20.38 -10.98 1.58
N LYS A 397 -19.19 -11.51 1.24
CA LYS A 397 -18.29 -12.20 2.16
C LYS A 397 -17.96 -11.39 3.44
N PRO A 398 -17.70 -10.08 3.40
CA PRO A 398 -17.45 -9.29 4.61
C PRO A 398 -18.69 -9.11 5.51
N TYR A 399 -19.89 -9.36 4.98
CA TYR A 399 -21.15 -9.09 5.65
C TYR A 399 -21.90 -10.35 6.07
N VAL A 400 -21.42 -11.54 5.72
CA VAL A 400 -22.09 -12.82 5.97
C VAL A 400 -21.20 -13.71 6.83
N ASP A 401 -21.80 -14.34 7.85
CA ASP A 401 -21.12 -15.33 8.67
C ASP A 401 -20.57 -16.47 7.80
N PRO A 402 -19.27 -16.82 7.93
CA PRO A 402 -18.64 -17.80 7.05
C PRO A 402 -19.17 -19.22 7.23
N LYS A 403 -19.80 -19.51 8.37
CA LYS A 403 -20.42 -20.80 8.68
C LYS A 403 -21.92 -20.64 8.84
N PRO A 404 -22.73 -21.45 8.15
CA PRO A 404 -24.17 -21.39 8.35
C PRO A 404 -24.54 -21.92 9.73
N ARG A 405 -25.54 -21.29 10.36
CA ARG A 405 -26.09 -21.71 11.65
C ARG A 405 -27.24 -22.68 11.41
N THR A 406 -27.38 -23.65 12.29
CA THR A 406 -28.46 -24.65 12.26
C THR A 406 -29.70 -24.08 12.94
N VAL A 407 -30.82 -24.05 12.23
CA VAL A 407 -32.11 -23.50 12.69
C VAL A 407 -33.16 -24.60 12.63
N ARG A 408 -33.97 -24.71 13.71
CA ARG A 408 -35.07 -25.67 13.79
C ARG A 408 -36.38 -24.97 13.44
N LEU A 409 -37.07 -25.47 12.42
CA LEU A 409 -38.36 -24.98 11.93
C LEU A 409 -39.37 -26.12 12.02
N GLY A 410 -40.16 -26.11 13.09
CA GLY A 410 -41.04 -27.23 13.43
C GLY A 410 -40.24 -28.54 13.61
N ASP A 411 -40.58 -29.56 12.83
CA ASP A 411 -39.94 -30.88 12.86
C ASP A 411 -38.68 -30.98 11.98
N LYS A 412 -38.34 -29.94 11.21
CA LYS A 412 -37.21 -29.95 10.29
C LYS A 412 -36.08 -29.05 10.79
N THR A 413 -34.86 -29.46 10.48
CA THR A 413 -33.64 -28.70 10.77
C THR A 413 -33.01 -28.26 9.46
N VAL A 414 -32.72 -26.97 9.32
CA VAL A 414 -32.11 -26.37 8.12
C VAL A 414 -30.88 -25.55 8.50
N LYS A 415 -29.97 -25.35 7.55
CA LYS A 415 -28.77 -24.52 7.73
C LYS A 415 -28.94 -23.21 6.98
N TRP A 416 -28.72 -22.08 7.64
CA TRP A 416 -28.83 -20.74 7.06
C TRP A 416 -27.57 -19.92 7.28
N TYR A 417 -27.26 -19.06 6.31
CA TYR A 417 -26.23 -18.03 6.43
C TYR A 417 -26.85 -16.77 7.00
N PHE A 418 -26.21 -16.18 8.01
CA PHE A 418 -26.66 -14.97 8.68
C PHE A 418 -25.77 -13.80 8.29
N PHE A 419 -26.33 -12.60 8.20
CA PHE A 419 -25.52 -11.39 8.12
C PHE A 419 -24.82 -11.13 9.47
N VAL A 420 -23.62 -10.56 9.44
CA VAL A 420 -22.79 -10.34 10.64
C VAL A 420 -23.43 -9.40 11.66
N ASP A 421 -24.31 -8.52 11.20
CA ASP A 421 -25.10 -7.57 11.98
C ASP A 421 -26.51 -8.09 12.33
N ALA A 422 -26.80 -9.37 12.07
CA ALA A 422 -28.06 -10.00 12.46
C ALA A 422 -28.20 -10.02 13.98
N THR A 423 -29.31 -9.45 14.48
CA THR A 423 -29.59 -9.34 15.92
C THR A 423 -30.72 -10.25 16.39
N THR A 424 -31.47 -10.82 15.46
CA THR A 424 -32.70 -11.57 15.75
C THR A 424 -32.40 -13.04 16.00
N LEU A 425 -33.10 -13.64 16.96
CA LEU A 425 -32.98 -15.08 17.16
C LEU A 425 -33.53 -15.83 15.93
N PRO A 426 -32.93 -16.96 15.54
CA PRO A 426 -33.41 -17.72 14.38
C PRO A 426 -34.89 -18.12 14.44
N SER A 427 -35.46 -18.25 15.64
CA SER A 427 -36.87 -18.55 15.89
C SER A 427 -37.83 -17.39 15.61
N GLU A 428 -37.32 -16.17 15.52
CA GLU A 428 -38.06 -14.92 15.33
C GLU A 428 -37.97 -14.40 13.88
N LEU A 429 -37.25 -15.12 13.00
CA LEU A 429 -37.15 -14.79 11.59
C LEU A 429 -38.35 -15.30 10.80
N GLN A 430 -38.93 -14.45 9.95
CA GLN A 430 -40.03 -14.79 9.05
C GLN A 430 -39.62 -14.69 7.58
N ARG A 431 -40.34 -15.41 6.72
CA ARG A 431 -40.17 -15.28 5.27
C ARG A 431 -40.76 -13.94 4.84
N ILE A 432 -40.02 -13.18 4.04
CA ILE A 432 -40.43 -11.85 3.58
C ILE A 432 -41.64 -11.94 2.65
N SER A 433 -41.65 -12.91 1.73
CA SER A 433 -42.74 -13.14 0.80
C SER A 433 -42.68 -14.55 0.21
N SER A 434 -43.74 -14.97 -0.49
CA SER A 434 -43.75 -16.21 -1.29
C SER A 434 -42.84 -16.12 -2.53
N SER A 435 -42.50 -14.91 -3.00
CA SER A 435 -41.63 -14.68 -4.16
C SER A 435 -40.13 -14.78 -3.82
N ARG A 436 -39.71 -14.45 -2.60
CA ARG A 436 -38.30 -14.45 -2.17
C ARG A 436 -37.92 -15.73 -1.42
N VAL A 437 -37.89 -16.85 -2.14
CA VAL A 437 -37.72 -18.18 -1.57
C VAL A 437 -36.34 -18.34 -0.92
N GLY A 438 -36.33 -18.53 0.41
CA GLY A 438 -35.11 -18.77 1.18
C GLY A 438 -34.43 -17.50 1.68
N ILE A 439 -35.10 -16.35 1.63
CA ILE A 439 -34.68 -15.08 2.24
C ILE A 439 -35.52 -14.82 3.50
N MET A 440 -34.88 -14.41 4.60
CA MET A 440 -35.48 -14.31 5.94
C MET A 440 -35.23 -12.93 6.56
N ALA A 441 -36.28 -12.32 7.13
CA ALA A 441 -36.23 -11.00 7.77
C ALA A 441 -36.80 -10.99 9.19
N ARG A 442 -36.59 -9.87 9.89
CA ARG A 442 -37.10 -9.62 11.24
C ARG A 442 -38.62 -9.55 11.29
N GLU A 443 -39.22 -10.07 12.37
CA GLU A 443 -40.67 -10.10 12.64
C GLU A 443 -41.40 -8.73 12.59
N LYS A 444 -40.65 -7.62 12.59
CA LYS A 444 -41.18 -6.24 12.49
C LYS A 444 -40.78 -5.48 11.21
N SER A 445 -40.40 -6.17 10.14
CA SER A 445 -40.36 -5.54 8.82
C SER A 445 -41.80 -5.38 8.32
N LYS A 446 -42.48 -4.33 8.81
CA LYS A 446 -43.56 -3.72 8.04
C LYS A 446 -42.94 -3.39 6.69
N ILE A 447 -43.50 -3.93 5.62
CA ILE A 447 -43.25 -3.46 4.26
C ILE A 447 -43.58 -1.96 4.29
N ILE A 448 -42.55 -1.10 4.30
CA ILE A 448 -42.72 0.35 4.30
C ILE A 448 -42.84 0.75 2.82
N ASP A 449 -44.09 0.89 2.35
CA ASP A 449 -44.44 1.51 1.07
C ASP A 449 -44.14 3.03 1.04
N GLU A 450 -43.48 3.60 2.06
CA GLU A 450 -43.18 5.03 2.20
C GLU A 450 -41.67 5.37 2.12
N ALA A 451 -40.77 4.38 1.96
CA ALA A 451 -39.32 4.59 1.89
C ALA A 451 -38.72 4.46 0.47
N THR A 452 -39.56 4.10 -0.51
CA THR A 452 -39.17 3.97 -1.93
C THR A 452 -38.54 5.26 -2.47
N ALA A 453 -38.94 6.44 -1.99
CA ALA A 453 -38.37 7.71 -2.46
C ALA A 453 -36.91 7.96 -2.03
N ASP A 454 -36.49 7.53 -0.83
CA ASP A 454 -35.10 7.68 -0.37
C ASP A 454 -34.22 6.52 -0.85
N LEU A 455 -34.76 5.30 -0.96
CA LEU A 455 -34.09 4.16 -1.56
C LEU A 455 -33.84 4.40 -3.06
N ASP A 456 -34.84 4.90 -3.80
CA ASP A 456 -34.68 5.29 -5.20
C ASP A 456 -33.65 6.42 -5.32
N LYS A 457 -33.49 7.28 -4.33
CA LYS A 457 -32.49 8.36 -4.34
C LYS A 457 -31.08 7.85 -4.05
N ASP A 458 -30.89 6.93 -3.11
CA ASP A 458 -29.60 6.30 -2.81
C ASP A 458 -29.17 5.33 -3.92
N ILE A 459 -30.11 4.55 -4.45
CA ILE A 459 -29.92 3.72 -5.65
C ILE A 459 -29.68 4.61 -6.87
N GLN A 460 -30.42 5.71 -7.06
CA GLN A 460 -30.15 6.66 -8.14
C GLN A 460 -28.82 7.38 -7.94
N LEU A 461 -28.35 7.69 -6.73
CA LEU A 461 -27.01 8.25 -6.51
C LEU A 461 -25.93 7.25 -6.94
N LEU A 462 -26.14 5.96 -6.68
CA LEU A 462 -25.27 4.87 -7.17
C LEU A 462 -25.38 4.66 -8.70
N LEU A 463 -26.47 5.10 -9.34
CA LEU A 463 -26.75 4.92 -10.78
C LEU A 463 -26.47 6.16 -11.66
N THR A 464 -26.58 7.38 -11.12
CA THR A 464 -26.46 8.67 -11.85
C THR A 464 -25.02 9.07 -12.16
N ASP A 465 -24.03 8.45 -11.50
CA ASP A 465 -22.61 8.62 -11.82
C ASP A 465 -22.16 7.95 -13.14
N LYS A 466 -23.10 7.42 -13.95
CA LYS A 466 -22.84 6.92 -15.31
C LYS A 466 -22.56 8.02 -16.35
N GLU A 467 -22.92 9.28 -16.08
CA GLU A 467 -22.88 10.34 -17.10
C GLU A 467 -21.64 11.25 -17.08
N ASP A 468 -20.78 11.18 -16.05
CA ASP A 468 -19.57 12.03 -15.95
C ASP A 468 -18.28 11.35 -16.44
N ILE A 469 -18.39 10.30 -17.26
CA ILE A 469 -17.25 9.67 -17.96
C ILE A 469 -17.20 10.19 -19.40
N GLN A 470 -16.66 11.40 -19.57
CA GLN A 470 -16.07 11.88 -20.82
C GLN A 470 -14.70 12.51 -20.55
#